data_AF-A0A8X6S5V2-F1
#
_entry.id   AF-A0A8X6S5V2-F1
#
_cell.length_a   1.000
_cell.length_b   1.000
_cell.length_c   1.000
_cell.angle_alpha   90.00
_cell.angle_beta   90.00
_cell.angle_gamma   90.00
#
_symmetry.space_group_name_H-M   'P 1'
#
loop_
_entity.id
_entity.type
_entity.pdbx_description
1 polymer ?
#
loop_
_entity_poly.entity_id
_entity_poly.type
_entity_poly.pdbx_seq_one_letter_code
_entity_poly.pdbx_strand_id
1 'polypeptide(L)'
;MATGSSLTQNYSRSQSDIQGDLHNGAQRINPENRIPAQLACAYLKGHLKGRTLDWFEVLGYRVIKDKATDYAHLKKALSEQFPVVRNRSELETRFYSSSQRRDQQPSDFIYELLKIHKVLKVEMSEEKLIDHVVSRLEPQILDYVEVRHPQNTTNLLQIVDKYEERFMNRQ
;
A
#
# COMPACT_ATOMS: atom_id res chain seq x y z
N MET A 1 20.40 12.64 75.07
CA MET A 1 19.71 11.34 75.15
C MET A 1 19.44 10.86 73.72
N ALA A 2 19.79 9.59 73.43
CA ALA A 2 19.60 8.75 72.22
C ALA A 2 20.22 9.26 70.88
N THR A 3 21.30 8.68 70.30
CA THR A 3 21.51 7.36 69.60
C THR A 3 20.47 7.12 68.49
N GLY A 4 20.75 6.86 67.20
CA GLY A 4 21.84 6.13 66.54
C GLY A 4 21.24 4.90 65.80
N SER A 5 21.59 4.72 64.52
CA SER A 5 21.61 3.45 63.73
C SER A 5 20.48 3.05 62.76
N SER A 6 20.91 2.97 61.49
CA SER A 6 20.73 1.91 60.47
C SER A 6 19.54 0.97 60.49
N LEU A 7 18.84 0.92 59.34
CA LEU A 7 18.14 -0.27 58.84
C LEU A 7 18.55 -0.51 57.38
N THR A 8 19.73 -1.12 57.21
CA THR A 8 20.05 -1.97 56.05
C THR A 8 19.22 -3.24 56.19
N GLN A 9 18.19 -3.41 55.36
CA GLN A 9 17.52 -4.70 55.20
C GLN A 9 18.10 -5.44 54.00
N ASN A 10 18.71 -6.57 54.36
CA ASN A 10 19.25 -7.64 53.53
C ASN A 10 18.31 -8.04 52.38
N TYR A 11 18.82 -8.04 51.15
CA TYR A 11 18.40 -8.95 50.11
C TYR A 11 19.62 -9.70 49.58
N SER A 12 19.99 -10.77 50.28
CA SER A 12 20.80 -11.84 49.72
C SER A 12 19.91 -12.65 48.79
N ARG A 13 19.94 -12.38 47.48
CA ARG A 13 19.50 -13.35 46.47
C ARG A 13 20.70 -14.18 46.05
N SER A 14 20.58 -15.48 46.25
CA SER A 14 21.58 -16.50 45.91
C SER A 14 21.82 -16.54 44.40
N GLN A 15 23.08 -16.74 43.99
CA GLN A 15 23.49 -16.88 42.59
C GLN A 15 22.82 -18.05 41.83
N SER A 16 22.09 -18.93 42.52
CA SER A 16 21.28 -19.99 41.93
C SER A 16 19.98 -19.49 41.28
N ASP A 17 19.51 -18.28 41.57
CA ASP A 17 18.30 -17.71 40.96
C ASP A 17 18.56 -17.02 39.60
N ILE A 18 19.84 -16.85 39.22
CA ILE A 18 20.23 -16.21 37.94
C ILE A 18 20.27 -17.23 36.79
N GLN A 19 20.19 -18.53 37.09
CA GLN A 19 20.45 -19.59 36.12
C GLN A 19 19.18 -20.28 35.56
N GLY A 20 17.99 -19.76 35.89
CA GLY A 20 16.69 -20.28 35.45
C GLY A 20 16.04 -19.56 34.26
N ASP A 21 16.48 -18.36 33.88
CA ASP A 21 15.79 -17.52 32.88
C ASP A 21 16.60 -17.28 31.60
N LEU A 22 17.61 -18.13 31.31
CA LEU A 22 18.40 -18.06 30.07
C LEU A 22 17.88 -18.98 28.95
N HIS A 23 16.68 -19.53 29.09
CA HIS A 23 16.05 -20.37 28.07
C HIS A 23 14.58 -19.99 27.90
N ASN A 24 14.32 -18.86 27.27
CA ASN A 24 13.28 -18.71 26.25
C ASN A 24 13.22 -17.26 25.73
N GLY A 25 13.35 -17.12 24.41
CA GLY A 25 12.93 -15.91 23.72
C GLY A 25 13.99 -14.81 23.59
N ALA A 26 15.17 -15.12 23.07
CA ALA A 26 15.91 -14.12 22.28
C ALA A 26 15.10 -13.83 20.99
N GLN A 27 13.96 -13.14 21.13
CA GLN A 27 13.39 -12.40 20.01
C GLN A 27 14.51 -11.46 19.58
N ARG A 28 15.03 -11.67 18.37
CA ARG A 28 15.96 -10.75 17.74
C ARG A 28 15.29 -9.38 17.72
N ILE A 29 15.61 -8.53 18.69
CA ILE A 29 15.11 -7.16 18.74
C ILE A 29 15.69 -6.49 17.49
N ASN A 30 14.85 -6.24 16.48
CA ASN A 30 15.28 -5.58 15.27
C ASN A 30 15.92 -4.23 15.67
N PRO A 31 17.20 -3.96 15.35
CA PRO A 31 17.87 -2.72 15.73
C PRO A 31 17.13 -1.47 15.22
N GLU A 32 16.33 -1.61 14.16
CA GLU A 32 15.43 -0.57 13.64
C GLU A 32 14.39 -0.11 14.68
N ASN A 33 13.99 -0.97 15.63
CA ASN A 33 13.00 -0.63 16.66
C ASN A 33 13.57 0.26 17.79
N ARG A 34 14.88 0.55 17.78
CA ARG A 34 15.56 1.35 18.83
C ARG A 34 15.75 2.81 18.48
N ILE A 35 15.53 3.20 17.22
CA ILE A 35 15.71 4.59 16.78
C ILE A 35 14.37 5.31 16.92
N PRO A 36 14.26 6.36 17.75
CA PRO A 36 13.04 7.15 17.85
C PRO A 36 12.67 7.74 16.49
N ALA A 37 11.39 7.67 16.12
CA ALA A 37 10.92 8.17 14.83
C ALA A 37 11.26 9.65 14.61
N GLN A 38 11.31 10.45 15.67
CA GLN A 38 11.69 11.88 15.63
C GLN A 38 13.12 12.08 15.12
N LEU A 39 14.07 11.28 15.62
CA LEU A 39 15.47 11.34 15.20
C LEU A 39 15.61 10.86 13.76
N ALA A 40 14.91 9.78 13.41
CA ALA A 40 14.89 9.26 12.04
C ALA A 40 14.26 10.25 11.05
N CYS A 41 13.20 10.98 11.44
CA CYS A 41 12.58 12.03 10.62
C CYS A 41 13.52 13.21 10.40
N ALA A 42 14.24 13.65 11.43
CA ALA A 42 15.23 14.71 11.31
C ALA A 42 16.36 14.31 10.35
N TYR A 43 16.85 13.07 10.48
CA TYR A 43 17.85 12.51 9.57
C TYR A 43 17.31 12.42 8.13
N LEU A 44 16.10 11.91 7.95
CA LEU A 44 15.44 11.80 6.65
C LEU A 44 15.30 13.18 5.99
N LYS A 45 14.79 14.19 6.72
CA LYS A 45 14.64 15.56 6.21
C LYS A 45 15.94 16.12 5.64
N GLY A 46 17.08 15.87 6.29
CA GLY A 46 18.39 16.31 5.81
C GLY A 46 18.85 15.67 4.49
N HIS A 47 18.21 14.58 4.06
CA HIS A 47 18.54 13.84 2.84
C HIS A 47 17.53 14.02 1.70
N LEU A 48 16.35 14.59 1.99
CA LEU A 48 15.35 14.86 0.96
C LEU A 48 15.71 16.09 0.13
N LYS A 49 15.38 16.07 -1.16
CA LYS A 49 15.63 17.17 -2.10
C LYS A 49 14.44 17.35 -3.05
N GLY A 50 14.27 18.57 -3.55
CA GLY A 50 13.24 18.93 -4.52
C GLY A 50 11.82 18.62 -4.03
N ARG A 51 10.95 18.15 -4.94
CA ARG A 51 9.53 17.87 -4.66
C ARG A 51 9.30 16.90 -3.48
N THR A 52 10.25 16.01 -3.20
CA THR A 52 10.15 15.09 -2.06
C THR A 52 10.36 15.80 -0.72
N LEU A 53 11.24 16.81 -0.67
CA LEU A 53 11.41 17.66 0.51
C LEU A 53 10.17 18.53 0.72
N ASP A 54 9.66 19.14 -0.35
CA ASP A 54 8.46 19.98 -0.29
C ASP A 54 7.26 19.19 0.25
N TRP A 55 7.03 17.98 -0.27
CA TRP A 55 5.98 17.09 0.25
C TRP A 55 6.20 16.75 1.73
N PHE A 56 7.44 16.46 2.13
CA PHE A 56 7.74 16.07 3.51
C PHE A 56 7.52 17.20 4.50
N GLU A 57 7.85 18.44 4.14
CA GLU A 57 7.65 19.60 4.99
C GLU A 57 6.16 19.97 5.14
N VAL A 58 5.38 19.83 4.07
CA VAL A 58 3.96 20.25 4.06
C VAL A 58 3.05 19.17 4.65
N LEU A 59 3.24 17.91 4.27
CA LEU A 59 2.32 16.80 4.62
C LEU A 59 3.03 15.67 5.33
N GLY A 60 4.21 15.25 4.82
CA GLY A 60 4.88 14.03 5.25
C GLY A 60 5.22 14.01 6.73
N TYR A 61 5.76 15.10 7.28
CA TYR A 61 6.14 15.17 8.69
C TYR A 61 4.96 14.91 9.62
N ARG A 62 3.77 15.45 9.33
CA ARG A 62 2.55 15.23 10.14
C ARG A 62 2.03 13.80 10.00
N VAL A 63 1.91 13.31 8.77
CA VAL A 63 1.44 11.94 8.46
C VAL A 63 2.31 10.88 9.14
N ILE A 64 3.60 11.17 9.29
CA ILE A 64 4.59 10.27 9.85
C ILE A 64 4.72 10.42 11.36
N LYS A 65 4.78 11.65 11.88
CA LYS A 65 4.95 11.93 13.31
C LYS A 65 3.84 11.29 14.15
N ASP A 66 2.62 11.28 13.64
CA ASP A 66 1.46 10.77 14.37
C ASP A 66 1.30 9.24 14.27
N LYS A 67 2.01 8.59 13.33
CA LYS A 67 1.89 7.15 13.03
C LYS A 67 3.15 6.34 13.32
N ALA A 68 4.30 6.98 13.56
CA ALA A 68 5.56 6.32 13.77
C ALA A 68 6.15 6.61 15.15
N THR A 69 6.36 5.55 15.94
CA THR A 69 7.05 5.61 17.24
C THR A 69 8.53 5.32 17.10
N ASP A 70 8.90 4.45 16.17
CA ASP A 70 10.28 4.06 15.86
C ASP A 70 10.55 4.05 14.34
N TYR A 71 11.79 3.77 13.95
CA TYR A 71 12.21 3.74 12.55
C TYR A 71 11.51 2.65 11.72
N ALA A 72 11.14 1.51 12.31
CA ALA A 72 10.41 0.46 11.61
C ALA A 72 8.98 0.93 11.23
N HIS A 73 8.29 1.62 12.15
CA HIS A 73 7.00 2.25 11.88
C HIS A 73 7.13 3.38 10.85
N LEU A 74 8.19 4.18 10.90
CA LEU A 74 8.49 5.21 9.90
C LEU A 74 8.61 4.60 8.49
N LYS A 75 9.40 3.53 8.35
CA LYS A 75 9.63 2.83 7.08
C LYS A 75 8.33 2.23 6.53
N LYS A 76 7.49 1.68 7.41
CA LYS A 76 6.16 1.16 7.05
C LYS A 76 5.25 2.28 6.57
N ALA A 77 5.13 3.37 7.34
CA ALA A 77 4.31 4.52 6.98
C ALA A 77 4.75 5.13 5.63
N LEU A 78 6.05 5.28 5.41
CA LEU A 78 6.59 5.75 4.12
C LEU A 78 6.26 4.80 2.96
N SER A 79 6.41 3.49 3.16
CA SER A 79 6.10 2.48 2.13
C SER A 79 4.60 2.42 1.80
N GLU A 80 3.73 2.72 2.77
CA GLU A 80 2.28 2.83 2.57
C GLU A 80 1.91 4.08 1.76
N GLN A 81 2.58 5.21 2.03
CA GLN A 81 2.36 6.48 1.31
C GLN A 81 2.95 6.45 -0.12
N PHE A 82 4.07 5.77 -0.29
CA PHE A 82 4.75 5.63 -1.59
C PHE A 82 4.91 4.15 -1.94
N PRO A 83 3.83 3.48 -2.37
CA PRO A 83 3.95 2.12 -2.85
C PRO A 83 4.93 2.10 -4.03
N VAL A 84 6.03 1.35 -3.88
CA VAL A 84 6.98 1.14 -4.97
C VAL A 84 6.32 0.27 -6.01
N VAL A 85 5.71 0.91 -7.01
CA VAL A 85 5.14 0.24 -8.17
C VAL A 85 6.24 0.14 -9.23
N ARG A 86 6.70 -1.09 -9.50
CA ARG A 86 7.64 -1.34 -10.61
C ARG A 86 6.98 -0.93 -11.93
N ASN A 87 7.74 -0.30 -12.80
CA ASN A 87 7.29 0.19 -14.11
C ASN A 87 6.05 1.09 -14.04
N ARG A 88 5.93 1.91 -12.99
CA ARG A 88 4.76 2.78 -12.78
C ARG A 88 4.40 3.60 -14.03
N SER A 89 5.38 4.23 -14.67
CA SER A 89 5.15 5.03 -15.89
C SER A 89 4.58 4.21 -17.05
N GLU A 90 5.05 2.96 -17.22
CA GLU A 90 4.52 2.04 -18.24
C GLU A 90 3.07 1.66 -17.91
N LEU A 91 2.80 1.33 -16.64
CA LEU A 91 1.46 0.99 -16.17
C LEU A 91 0.48 2.17 -16.30
N GLU A 92 0.91 3.39 -15.95
CA GLU A 92 0.12 4.60 -16.15
C GLU A 92 -0.15 4.83 -17.63
N THR A 93 0.85 4.63 -18.50
CA THR A 93 0.68 4.75 -19.95
C THR A 93 -0.34 3.75 -20.48
N ARG A 94 -0.23 2.48 -20.07
CA ARG A 94 -1.22 1.45 -20.43
C ARG A 94 -2.61 1.81 -19.90
N PHE A 95 -2.73 2.21 -18.64
CA PHE A 95 -4.02 2.52 -18.05
C PHE A 95 -4.72 3.70 -18.73
N TYR A 96 -3.99 4.79 -19.02
CA TYR A 96 -4.59 6.01 -19.55
C TYR A 96 -4.66 6.06 -21.08
N SER A 97 -3.77 5.35 -21.78
CA SER A 97 -3.57 5.55 -23.23
C SER A 97 -3.88 4.32 -24.09
N SER A 98 -4.07 3.14 -23.50
CA SER A 98 -4.41 1.95 -24.29
C SER A 98 -5.91 1.93 -24.64
N SER A 99 -6.19 1.44 -25.85
CA SER A 99 -7.51 1.02 -26.30
C SER A 99 -7.48 -0.47 -26.57
N GLN A 100 -8.64 -1.13 -26.49
CA GLN A 100 -8.76 -2.53 -26.83
C GLN A 100 -8.31 -2.75 -28.28
N ARG A 101 -7.51 -3.79 -28.50
CA ARG A 101 -7.12 -4.23 -29.85
C ARG A 101 -8.19 -5.16 -30.44
N ARG A 102 -8.32 -5.16 -31.77
CA ARG A 102 -9.29 -5.99 -32.51
C ARG A 102 -9.17 -7.49 -32.24
N ASP A 103 -7.95 -7.96 -32.02
CA ASP A 103 -7.61 -9.35 -31.77
C ASP A 103 -7.65 -9.71 -30.27
N GLN A 104 -7.90 -8.74 -29.39
CA GLN A 104 -7.91 -8.93 -27.95
C GLN A 104 -9.32 -9.21 -27.44
N GLN A 105 -9.44 -10.23 -26.60
CA GLN A 105 -10.69 -10.52 -25.91
C GLN A 105 -11.10 -9.33 -25.03
N PRO A 106 -12.34 -8.83 -25.17
CA PRO A 106 -12.89 -7.77 -24.33
C PRO A 106 -12.70 -7.99 -22.83
N SER A 107 -12.96 -9.20 -22.33
CA SER A 107 -12.85 -9.57 -20.91
C SER A 107 -11.41 -9.43 -20.44
N ASP A 108 -10.45 -9.98 -21.19
CA ASP A 108 -9.01 -9.87 -20.91
C ASP A 108 -8.53 -8.42 -20.83
N PHE A 109 -8.98 -7.57 -21.76
CA PHE A 109 -8.64 -6.14 -21.77
C PHE A 109 -9.14 -5.43 -20.50
N ILE A 110 -10.41 -5.68 -20.13
CA ILE A 110 -11.02 -5.10 -18.93
C ILE A 110 -10.28 -5.58 -17.67
N TYR A 111 -10.00 -6.87 -17.56
CA TYR A 111 -9.24 -7.43 -16.44
C TYR A 111 -7.85 -6.80 -16.31
N GLU A 112 -7.15 -6.59 -17.43
CA GLU A 112 -5.85 -5.92 -17.42
C GLU A 112 -5.97 -4.50 -16.84
N LEU A 113 -6.90 -3.69 -17.32
CA LEU A 113 -7.09 -2.32 -16.83
C LEU A 113 -7.49 -2.27 -15.34
N LEU A 114 -8.41 -3.13 -14.90
CA LEU A 114 -8.82 -3.21 -13.49
C LEU A 114 -7.66 -3.63 -12.59
N LYS A 115 -6.82 -4.56 -13.05
CA LYS A 115 -5.60 -4.97 -12.33
C LYS A 115 -4.60 -3.83 -12.23
N ILE A 116 -4.37 -3.11 -13.33
CA ILE A 116 -3.46 -1.95 -13.35
C ILE A 116 -3.97 -0.86 -12.39
N HIS A 117 -5.26 -0.53 -12.43
CA HIS A 117 -5.88 0.43 -11.51
C HIS A 117 -5.60 0.08 -10.04
N LYS A 118 -5.80 -1.19 -9.67
CA LYS A 118 -5.55 -1.70 -8.32
C LYS A 118 -4.07 -1.58 -7.92
N VAL A 119 -3.15 -1.85 -8.85
CA VAL A 119 -1.69 -1.75 -8.60
C VAL A 119 -1.25 -0.30 -8.45
N LEU A 120 -1.75 0.59 -9.30
CA LEU A 120 -1.41 2.01 -9.27
C LEU A 120 -2.03 2.75 -8.06
N LYS A 121 -3.03 2.13 -7.40
CA LYS A 121 -3.84 2.72 -6.34
C LYS A 121 -4.38 4.11 -6.74
N VAL A 122 -4.89 4.21 -7.96
CA VAL A 122 -5.48 5.46 -8.45
C VAL A 122 -6.72 5.77 -7.61
N GLU A 123 -6.83 6.99 -7.11
CA GLU A 123 -8.04 7.45 -6.43
C GLU A 123 -9.11 7.75 -7.48
N MET A 124 -10.01 6.80 -7.69
CA MET A 124 -11.10 6.90 -8.66
C MET A 124 -12.34 6.19 -8.09
N SER A 125 -13.52 6.81 -8.23
CA SER A 125 -14.78 6.13 -7.89
C SER A 125 -15.03 4.99 -8.88
N GLU A 126 -15.80 3.98 -8.46
CA GLU A 126 -16.10 2.82 -9.30
C GLU A 126 -16.81 3.22 -10.60
N GLU A 127 -17.74 4.18 -10.55
CA GLU A 127 -18.42 4.75 -11.71
C GLU A 127 -17.42 5.36 -12.72
N LYS A 128 -16.49 6.20 -12.26
CA LYS A 128 -15.46 6.79 -13.11
C LYS A 128 -14.51 5.74 -13.69
N LEU A 129 -14.24 4.68 -12.94
CA LEU A 129 -13.42 3.56 -13.41
C LEU A 129 -14.13 2.79 -14.53
N ILE A 130 -15.43 2.55 -14.38
CA ILE A 130 -16.25 1.91 -15.41
C ILE A 130 -16.25 2.77 -16.67
N ASP A 131 -16.57 4.07 -16.56
CA ASP A 131 -16.57 4.99 -17.70
C ASP A 131 -15.20 5.03 -18.40
N HIS A 132 -14.13 5.06 -17.61
CA HIS A 132 -12.76 5.04 -18.11
C HIS A 132 -12.45 3.75 -18.87
N VAL A 133 -12.85 2.59 -18.36
CA VAL A 133 -12.59 1.30 -19.01
C VAL A 133 -13.47 1.15 -20.27
N VAL A 134 -14.77 1.46 -20.15
CA VAL A 134 -15.76 1.30 -21.22
C VAL A 134 -15.41 2.16 -22.42
N SER A 135 -15.03 3.42 -22.22
CA SER A 135 -14.61 4.35 -23.29
C SER A 135 -13.39 3.90 -24.10
N ARG A 136 -12.70 2.84 -23.67
CA ARG A 136 -11.52 2.27 -24.33
C ARG A 136 -11.79 0.94 -25.03
N LEU A 137 -13.01 0.42 -24.92
CA LEU A 137 -13.44 -0.78 -25.65
C LEU A 137 -13.59 -0.48 -27.14
N GLU A 138 -13.60 -1.52 -27.97
CA GLU A 138 -13.91 -1.33 -29.38
C GLU A 138 -15.36 -0.85 -29.56
N PRO A 139 -15.64 -0.04 -30.61
CA PRO A 139 -16.96 0.55 -30.81
C PRO A 139 -18.13 -0.45 -30.75
N GLN A 140 -17.98 -1.65 -31.32
CA GLN A 140 -19.04 -2.66 -31.33
C GLN A 140 -19.39 -3.18 -29.93
N ILE A 141 -18.39 -3.26 -29.05
CA ILE A 141 -18.55 -3.72 -27.68
C ILE A 141 -19.03 -2.56 -26.80
N LEU A 142 -18.50 -1.36 -27.04
CA LEU A 142 -18.93 -0.12 -26.40
C LEU A 142 -20.45 0.04 -26.51
N ASP A 143 -20.99 0.00 -27.73
CA ASP A 143 -22.43 0.11 -27.98
C ASP A 143 -23.23 -0.96 -27.21
N TYR A 144 -22.71 -2.19 -27.15
CA TYR A 144 -23.36 -3.29 -26.43
C TYR A 144 -23.36 -3.07 -24.91
N VAL A 145 -22.27 -2.55 -24.36
CA VAL A 145 -22.09 -2.31 -22.92
C VAL A 145 -22.87 -1.07 -22.48
N GLU A 146 -22.84 0.03 -23.25
CA GLU A 146 -23.53 1.28 -22.94
C GLU A 146 -25.03 1.07 -22.78
N VAL A 147 -25.67 0.35 -23.70
CA VAL A 147 -27.11 0.02 -23.62
C VAL A 147 -27.48 -0.74 -22.34
N ARG A 148 -26.54 -1.48 -21.75
CA ARG A 148 -26.76 -2.31 -20.56
C ARG A 148 -26.41 -1.60 -19.25
N HIS A 149 -25.75 -0.44 -19.32
CA HIS A 149 -25.42 0.42 -18.18
C HIS A 149 -24.86 -0.34 -16.96
N PRO A 150 -23.61 -0.84 -17.04
CA PRO A 150 -22.99 -1.57 -15.93
C PRO A 150 -22.95 -0.75 -14.64
N GLN A 151 -23.41 -1.34 -13.54
CA GLN A 151 -23.51 -0.65 -12.23
C GLN A 151 -22.25 -0.78 -11.36
N ASN A 152 -21.41 -1.77 -11.63
CA ASN A 152 -20.17 -2.07 -10.92
C ASN A 152 -19.24 -2.89 -11.82
N THR A 153 -17.97 -3.05 -11.44
CA THR A 153 -16.98 -3.75 -12.28
C THR A 153 -17.31 -5.23 -12.49
N THR A 154 -17.98 -5.86 -11.52
CA THR A 154 -18.42 -7.26 -11.63
C THR A 154 -19.52 -7.41 -12.69
N ASN A 155 -20.48 -6.48 -12.70
CA ASN A 155 -21.55 -6.45 -13.68
C ASN A 155 -21.03 -6.14 -15.09
N LEU A 156 -20.04 -5.23 -15.20
CA LEU A 156 -19.33 -4.97 -16.46
C LEU A 156 -18.72 -6.25 -17.05
N LEU A 157 -17.98 -7.01 -16.25
CA LEU A 157 -17.38 -8.28 -16.68
C LEU A 157 -18.45 -9.28 -17.14
N GLN A 158 -19.53 -9.45 -16.37
CA GLN A 158 -20.62 -10.35 -16.76
C GLN A 158 -21.32 -9.94 -18.07
N ILE A 159 -21.47 -8.65 -18.33
CA ILE A 159 -22.03 -8.14 -19.58
C ILE A 159 -21.13 -8.52 -20.75
N VAL A 160 -19.83 -8.38 -20.56
CA VAL A 160 -18.81 -8.59 -21.58
C VAL A 160 -18.59 -10.08 -21.84
N ASP A 161 -18.58 -10.93 -20.82
CA ASP A 161 -18.55 -12.39 -20.98
C ASP A 161 -19.75 -12.87 -21.83
N LYS A 162 -20.95 -12.34 -21.57
CA LYS A 162 -22.15 -12.62 -22.37
C LYS A 162 -22.04 -12.14 -23.81
N TYR A 163 -21.30 -11.06 -24.07
CA TYR A 163 -21.02 -10.61 -25.43
C TYR A 163 -20.11 -11.62 -26.15
N GLU A 164 -19.03 -12.03 -25.50
CA GLU A 164 -18.07 -12.99 -26.05
C GLU A 164 -18.73 -14.35 -26.35
N GLU A 165 -19.55 -14.87 -25.43
CA GLU A 165 -20.33 -16.09 -25.63
C GLU A 165 -21.25 -16.04 -26.87
N ARG A 166 -21.85 -14.87 -27.13
CA ARG A 166 -22.84 -14.70 -28.20
C ARG A 166 -22.22 -14.42 -29.56
N PHE A 167 -21.13 -13.66 -29.59
CA PHE A 167 -20.62 -13.05 -30.83
C PHE A 167 -19.19 -13.48 -31.17
N MET A 168 -18.38 -13.90 -30.20
CA MET A 168 -16.98 -14.30 -30.44
C MET A 168 -16.80 -15.82 -30.48
N ASN A 169 -17.51 -16.59 -29.63
CA ASN A 169 -17.38 -18.06 -29.56
C ASN A 169 -18.13 -18.83 -30.67
N ARG A 170 -18.59 -18.14 -31.73
CA ARG A 170 -19.29 -18.75 -32.88
C ARG A 170 -18.46 -18.75 -34.17
N GLN A 171 -17.20 -18.33 -34.11
CA GLN A 171 -16.22 -18.45 -35.20
C GLN A 171 -15.32 -19.66 -34.96
#